data_AF-A0A2T1LR09-F1
#
_entry.id   AF-A0A2T1LR09-F1
#
_cell.length_a   1.000
_cell.length_b   1.000
_cell.length_c   1.000
_cell.angle_alpha   90.00
_cell.angle_beta   90.00
_cell.angle_gamma   90.00
#
_symmetry.space_group_name_H-M   'P 1'
#
loop_
_entity.id
_entity.type
_entity.pdbx_description
1 polymer ?
#
loop_
_entity_poly.entity_id
_entity_poly.type
_entity_poly.pdbx_seq_one_letter_code
_entity_poly.pdbx_strand_id
1 'polypeptide(L)' 'MSKPEIFVTFRLTQAEKDLLKQYCEQASRNQTDVLRELVRSLHRRLKS' A
#
# COMPACT_ATOMS: atom_id res chain seq x y z
N MET A 1 -10.98 -13.37 20.13
CA MET A 1 -9.92 -13.92 19.25
C MET A 1 -9.49 -12.83 18.28
N SER A 2 -8.23 -12.42 18.30
CA SER A 2 -7.70 -11.41 17.37
C SER A 2 -7.71 -11.98 15.95
N LYS A 3 -8.17 -11.20 14.96
CA LYS A 3 -8.18 -11.61 13.55
C LYS A 3 -6.75 -11.94 13.10
N PRO A 4 -6.54 -12.96 12.24
CA PRO A 4 -5.19 -13.30 11.78
C PRO A 4 -4.59 -12.14 10.98
N GLU A 5 -3.36 -11.76 11.33
CA GLU A 5 -2.58 -10.82 10.53
C GLU A 5 -2.03 -11.56 9.30
N ILE A 6 -2.47 -11.14 8.11
CA ILE A 6 -2.00 -11.69 6.83
C ILE A 6 -1.08 -10.66 6.19
N PHE A 7 0.15 -11.07 5.90
CA PHE A 7 1.18 -10.23 5.27
C PHE A 7 1.27 -10.51 3.77
N VAL A 8 1.56 -9.46 2.99
CA VAL A 8 1.81 -9.57 1.55
C VAL A 8 3.20 -9.01 1.26
N THR A 9 4.04 -9.80 0.60
CA THR A 9 5.37 -9.38 0.15
C THR A 9 5.33 -9.00 -1.32
N PHE A 10 5.87 -7.84 -1.67
CA PHE A 10 5.94 -7.35 -3.04
C PHE A 10 7.40 -7.25 -3.48
N ARG A 11 7.65 -7.59 -4.75
CA ARG A 11 8.92 -7.27 -5.42
C ARG A 11 8.72 -5.95 -6.15
N LEU A 12 9.65 -5.03 -5.94
CA LEU A 12 9.69 -3.73 -6.60
C LEU A 12 11.09 -3.53 -7.15
N THR A 13 11.17 -2.82 -8.28
CA THR A 13 12.43 -2.21 -8.70
C THR A 13 12.83 -1.09 -7.74
N GLN A 14 14.09 -0.68 -7.79
CA GLN A 14 14.58 0.43 -6.95
C GLN A 14 13.81 1.72 -7.24
N ALA A 15 13.54 2.02 -8.52
CA ALA A 15 12.80 3.22 -8.93
C ALA A 15 11.38 3.26 -8.36
N GLU A 16 10.65 2.13 -8.38
CA GLU A 16 9.31 2.03 -7.80
C GLU A 16 9.33 2.19 -6.27
N LYS A 17 10.36 1.65 -5.61
CA LYS A 17 10.55 1.82 -4.17
C LYS A 17 10.83 3.28 -3.79
N ASP A 18 11.67 3.96 -4.57
CA ASP A 18 12.00 5.37 -4.35
C ASP A 18 10.78 6.26 -4.58
N LEU A 19 9.98 5.97 -5.62
CA LEU A 19 8.70 6.64 -5.85
C LEU A 19 7.75 6.47 -4.66
N LEU A 20 7.58 5.25 -4.16
CA LEU A 20 6.72 4.98 -2.99
C LEU A 20 7.21 5.75 -1.76
N LYS A 21 8.52 5.81 -1.54
CA LYS A 21 9.12 6.55 -0.43
C LYS A 21 8.86 8.06 -0.54
N GLN A 22 9.09 8.65 -1.70
CA GLN A 22 8.82 10.07 -1.94
C GLN A 22 7.36 10.43 -1.69
N TYR A 23 6.43 9.59 -2.18
CA TYR A 23 5.01 9.79 -1.92
C TYR A 23 4.67 9.71 -0.42
N CYS A 24 5.25 8.74 0.29
CA CYS A 24 5.07 8.60 1.75
C CYS A 24 5.55 9.85 2.51
N GLU A 25 6.70 10.41 2.12
CA GLU A 25 7.27 11.63 2.72
C GLU A 25 6.36 12.84 2.48
N GLN A 26 5.93 13.07 1.23
CA GLN A 26 5.05 14.19 0.89
C GLN A 26 3.68 14.09 1.56
N ALA A 27 3.11 12.88 1.62
CA ALA A 27 1.82 12.66 2.24
C ALA A 27 1.87 12.54 3.77
N SER A 28 3.07 12.54 4.38
CA SER A 28 3.28 12.24 5.81
C SER A 28 2.61 10.93 6.25
N ARG A 29 2.77 9.87 5.42
CA ARG A 29 2.18 8.55 5.63
C ARG A 29 3.22 7.46 5.56
N ASN A 30 2.97 6.33 6.21
CA ASN A 30 3.83 5.15 6.06
C ASN A 30 3.39 4.27 4.87
N GLN A 31 4.30 3.43 4.39
CA GLN A 31 4.06 2.53 3.25
C GLN A 31 2.86 1.61 3.46
N THR A 32 2.69 1.08 4.67
CA THR A 32 1.58 0.19 5.02
C THR A 32 0.23 0.87 4.82
N ASP A 33 0.09 2.11 5.25
CA ASP A 33 -1.16 2.86 5.13
C ASP A 33 -1.48 3.22 3.68
N VAL A 34 -0.46 3.57 2.90
CA VAL A 34 -0.59 3.84 1.46
C VAL A 34 -1.03 2.57 0.72
N LEU A 35 -0.33 1.45 0.93
CA LEU A 35 -0.67 0.18 0.29
C LEU A 35 -2.04 -0.35 0.74
N ARG A 36 -2.38 -0.21 2.02
CA ARG A 36 -3.69 -0.61 2.55
C ARG A 36 -4.82 0.21 1.95
N GLU A 37 -4.63 1.51 1.78
CA GLU A 37 -5.61 2.34 1.08
C GLU A 37 -5.75 1.93 -0.38
N LEU A 38 -4.64 1.71 -1.08
CA LEU A 38 -4.67 1.24 -2.47
C LEU A 38 -5.49 -0.05 -2.59
N VAL A 39 -5.22 -1.05 -1.74
CA VAL A 39 -5.98 -2.30 -1.69
C VAL A 39 -7.47 -2.05 -1.44
N ARG A 40 -7.82 -1.18 -0.47
CA ARG A 40 -9.22 -0.83 -0.20
C ARG A 40 -9.89 -0.11 -1.38
N SER A 41 -9.14 0.68 -2.13
CA SER A 41 -9.64 1.37 -3.31
C SER A 41 -10.03 0.39 -4.43
N LEU A 42 -9.43 -0.80 -4.49
CA LEU A 42 -9.76 -1.84 -5.48
C LEU A 42 -11.22 -2.29 -5.38
N HIS A 43 -11.81 -2.29 -4.18
CA HIS A 43 -13.23 -2.61 -3.99
C HIS A 43 -14.15 -1.68 -4.79
N ARG A 44 -13.77 -0.40 -4.94
CA ARG A 44 -14.52 0.55 -5.76
C ARG A 44 -14.38 0.26 -7.25
N ARG A 45 -13.22 -0.27 -7.67
CA ARG A 45 -12.94 -0.60 -9.07
C ARG A 45 -13.59 -1.92 -9.51
N LEU A 46 -13.67 -2.90 -8.62
CA LEU A 46 -14.32 -4.20 -8.90
C LEU A 46 -15.85 -4.12 -8.96
N LYS A 47 -16.44 -3.05 -8.42
CA LYS A 47 -17.89 -2.79 -8.46
C LYS A 47 -18.32 -1.92 -9.65
N SER A 48 -17.39 -1.55 -10.53
CA SER A 48 -17.62 -0.75 -11.73
C SER A 48 -17.68 -1.63 -12.97
#